data_AF-A0A372LQY7-F1
#
_entry.id   AF-A0A372LQY7-F1
#
_cell.length_a   1.000
_cell.length_b   1.000
_cell.length_c   1.000
_cell.angle_alpha   90.00
_cell.angle_beta   90.00
_cell.angle_gamma   90.00
#
_symmetry.space_group_name_H-M   'P 1'
#
loop_
_entity.id
_entity.type
_entity.pdbx_description
1 polymer ?
#
loop_
_entity_poly.entity_id
_entity_poly.type
_entity_poly.pdbx_seq_one_letter_code
_entity_poly.pdbx_strand_id
1 'polypeptide(L)'
;MYIRKFGNGSSRSAVEWVKANLKFIGNITSFEVYQYEDDMPIKYKKVPDIYVINDNREDTEKSYHLILRDDDAERETWLGGCNCGYGGTGPSATKEILQIAGIKMDYNVISEESIVKRYNLIPHHDLNIIVLKPLDRMHYRKEERLVVRLQFEEAHEKWETKKMLEVLGNFQPLRGESTSILEATYFAELPYSTEHEWHEYATNNGLVLSKPFQGLGNDTLTSIIENIGYKFNVRLDIKEL
;
A
#
# COMPACT_ATOMS: atom_id res chain seq x y z
N MET A 1 -4.47 -0.28 24.53
CA MET A 1 -5.08 -0.86 23.33
C MET A 1 -6.17 0.03 22.72
N TYR A 2 -5.92 0.59 21.54
CA TYR A 2 -6.84 1.48 20.81
C TYR A 2 -7.44 0.78 19.59
N ILE A 3 -8.77 0.77 19.46
CA ILE A 3 -9.48 0.00 18.42
C ILE A 3 -10.19 0.96 17.46
N ARG A 4 -9.89 0.83 16.17
CA ARG A 4 -10.66 1.44 15.07
C ARG A 4 -11.48 0.39 14.37
N LYS A 5 -12.70 0.76 13.98
CA LYS A 5 -13.64 -0.16 13.32
C LYS A 5 -14.16 0.47 12.05
N PHE A 6 -14.23 -0.33 11.00
CA PHE A 6 -14.96 -0.03 9.77
C PHE A 6 -16.00 -1.14 9.55
N GLY A 7 -17.20 -0.91 10.06
CA GLY A 7 -18.28 -1.90 10.06
C GLY A 7 -19.19 -1.89 8.82
N ASN A 8 -19.24 -0.78 8.07
CA ASN A 8 -20.28 -0.57 7.05
C ASN A 8 -19.70 -0.18 5.69
N GLY A 9 -19.95 -0.98 4.65
CA GLY A 9 -19.56 -0.66 3.29
C GLY A 9 -19.19 -1.88 2.44
N SER A 10 -19.00 -1.65 1.15
CA SER A 10 -18.47 -2.65 0.22
C SER A 10 -16.97 -2.90 0.46
N SER A 11 -16.40 -3.95 -0.14
CA SER A 11 -14.95 -4.19 -0.13
C SER A 11 -14.15 -3.00 -0.64
N ARG A 12 -14.67 -2.29 -1.65
CA ARG A 12 -14.08 -1.04 -2.14
C ARG A 12 -14.10 0.05 -1.07
N SER A 13 -15.22 0.21 -0.36
CA SER A 13 -15.35 1.21 0.70
C SER A 13 -14.37 0.95 1.86
N ALA A 14 -14.05 -0.32 2.16
CA ALA A 14 -13.04 -0.67 3.15
C ALA A 14 -11.64 -0.23 2.71
N VAL A 15 -11.27 -0.46 1.44
CA VAL A 15 -10.00 -0.01 0.88
C VAL A 15 -9.89 1.51 0.93
N GLU A 16 -10.91 2.24 0.48
CA GLU A 16 -10.90 3.72 0.51
C GLU A 16 -10.82 4.26 1.94
N TRP A 17 -11.50 3.61 2.88
CA TRP A 17 -11.41 3.98 4.29
C TRP A 17 -9.99 3.77 4.83
N VAL A 18 -9.33 2.65 4.48
CA VAL A 18 -7.93 2.38 4.85
C VAL A 18 -7.01 3.44 4.25
N LYS A 19 -7.14 3.75 2.94
CA LYS A 19 -6.35 4.82 2.28
C LYS A 19 -6.51 6.16 2.99
N ALA A 20 -7.72 6.51 3.42
CA ALA A 20 -8.00 7.77 4.14
C ALA A 20 -7.52 7.78 5.60
N ASN A 21 -7.40 6.63 6.24
CA ASN A 21 -7.06 6.51 7.67
C ASN A 21 -5.67 5.92 7.94
N LEU A 22 -4.84 5.75 6.90
CA LEU A 22 -3.59 5.01 7.00
C LEU A 22 -2.64 5.54 8.07
N LYS A 23 -2.57 6.87 8.25
CA LYS A 23 -1.81 7.54 9.32
C LYS A 23 -2.20 7.07 10.73
N PHE A 24 -3.43 6.60 10.92
CA PHE A 24 -3.91 6.14 12.22
C PHE A 24 -3.94 4.63 12.39
N ILE A 25 -3.71 3.89 11.31
CA ILE A 25 -3.61 2.43 11.31
C ILE A 25 -2.24 2.00 11.86
N GLY A 26 -1.19 2.78 11.58
CA GLY A 26 0.15 2.55 12.10
C GLY A 26 0.91 1.48 11.31
N ASN A 27 1.88 0.86 11.96
CA ASN A 27 2.80 -0.08 11.32
C ASN A 27 2.35 -1.52 11.59
N ILE A 28 1.83 -2.20 10.58
CA ILE A 28 1.17 -3.49 10.80
C ILE A 28 2.18 -4.62 11.00
N THR A 29 2.22 -5.17 12.22
CA THR A 29 3.10 -6.27 12.65
C THR A 29 2.37 -7.61 12.74
N SER A 30 1.04 -7.61 12.76
CA SER A 30 0.25 -8.83 12.68
C SER A 30 -1.11 -8.61 12.03
N PHE A 31 -1.68 -9.67 11.45
CA PHE A 31 -3.03 -9.64 10.92
C PHE A 31 -3.74 -10.98 11.03
N GLU A 32 -5.07 -10.93 11.01
CA GLU A 32 -5.95 -12.08 10.92
C GLU A 32 -7.04 -11.86 9.86
N VAL A 33 -7.31 -12.91 9.10
CA VAL A 33 -8.36 -12.97 8.08
C VAL A 33 -9.25 -14.16 8.36
N TYR A 34 -10.56 -13.94 8.35
CA TYR A 34 -11.58 -14.97 8.56
C TYR A 34 -12.58 -14.93 7.42
N GLN A 35 -12.64 -16.00 6.63
CA GLN A 35 -13.60 -16.12 5.53
C GLN A 35 -15.01 -16.44 6.05
N TYR A 36 -15.14 -17.17 7.15
CA TYR A 36 -16.44 -17.55 7.71
C TYR A 36 -16.59 -16.99 9.11
N GLU A 37 -17.80 -16.52 9.45
CA GLU A 37 -18.09 -16.02 10.81
C GLU A 37 -17.97 -17.11 11.88
N ASP A 38 -18.08 -18.38 11.52
CA ASP A 38 -17.99 -19.49 12.48
C ASP A 38 -16.55 -19.79 12.89
N ASP A 39 -15.58 -19.41 12.06
CA ASP A 39 -14.15 -19.50 12.35
C ASP A 39 -13.62 -18.30 13.15
N MET A 40 -14.45 -17.25 13.26
CA MET A 40 -14.08 -15.98 13.86
C MET A 40 -14.18 -16.03 15.39
N PRO A 41 -13.16 -15.53 16.13
CA PRO A 41 -13.25 -15.33 17.56
C PRO A 41 -14.47 -14.47 17.96
N ILE A 42 -15.12 -14.82 19.07
CA ILE A 42 -16.34 -14.16 19.57
C ILE A 42 -16.18 -12.64 19.65
N LYS A 43 -15.00 -12.15 20.02
CA LYS A 43 -14.72 -10.70 20.15
C LYS A 43 -14.86 -9.90 18.85
N TYR A 44 -14.83 -10.55 17.70
CA TYR A 44 -14.99 -9.90 16.39
C TYR A 44 -16.33 -10.22 15.73
N LYS A 45 -17.11 -11.15 16.28
CA LYS A 45 -18.37 -11.63 15.71
C LYS A 45 -19.53 -10.83 16.29
N LYS A 46 -20.43 -10.34 15.42
CA LYS A 46 -21.67 -9.66 15.83
C LYS A 46 -21.45 -8.60 16.92
N VAL A 47 -20.38 -7.84 16.78
CA VAL A 47 -20.04 -6.77 17.72
C VAL A 47 -21.13 -5.71 17.61
N PRO A 48 -21.79 -5.32 18.72
CA PRO A 48 -22.79 -4.27 18.70
C PRO A 48 -22.16 -2.95 18.25
N ASP A 49 -22.85 -2.28 17.33
CA ASP A 49 -22.48 -0.98 16.79
C ASP A 49 -23.72 -0.10 16.75
N ILE A 50 -23.61 1.11 17.29
CA ILE A 50 -24.74 2.02 17.47
C ILE A 50 -24.52 3.21 16.55
N TYR A 51 -25.39 3.32 15.54
CA TYR A 51 -25.43 4.49 14.68
C TYR A 51 -26.64 5.35 15.05
N VAL A 52 -26.45 6.67 15.08
CA VAL A 52 -27.55 7.63 15.14
C VAL A 52 -27.71 8.22 13.74
N ILE A 53 -28.77 7.83 13.04
CA ILE A 53 -29.09 8.34 11.71
C ILE A 53 -30.44 9.05 11.82
N ASN A 54 -30.46 10.36 11.51
CA ASN A 54 -31.67 11.18 11.56
C ASN A 54 -32.43 11.07 12.90
N ASP A 55 -31.73 11.21 14.03
CA ASP A 55 -32.23 11.08 15.40
C ASP A 55 -32.83 9.70 15.78
N ASN A 56 -32.72 8.70 14.90
CA ASN A 56 -33.08 7.32 15.19
C ASN A 56 -31.82 6.51 15.52
N ARG A 57 -31.90 5.77 16.63
CA ARG A 57 -30.89 4.79 17.02
C ARG A 57 -31.11 3.51 16.22
N GLU A 58 -30.15 3.17 15.37
CA GLU A 58 -30.08 1.84 14.76
C GLU A 58 -29.03 1.02 15.51
N ASP A 59 -29.49 0.00 16.22
CA ASP A 59 -28.63 -1.03 16.78
C ASP A 59 -28.31 -2.01 15.66
N THR A 60 -27.04 -2.06 15.25
CA THR A 60 -26.55 -3.02 14.25
C THR A 60 -25.51 -3.92 14.87
N GLU A 61 -25.38 -5.15 14.35
CA GLU A 61 -24.31 -6.06 14.71
C GLU A 61 -23.39 -6.24 13.51
N LYS A 62 -22.08 -6.18 13.73
CA LYS A 62 -21.07 -6.34 12.68
C LYS A 62 -20.03 -7.38 13.03
N SER A 63 -19.71 -8.21 12.05
CA SER A 63 -18.60 -9.16 12.11
C SER A 63 -17.40 -8.61 11.34
N TYR A 64 -16.21 -8.73 11.92
CA TYR A 64 -14.98 -8.15 11.37
C TYR A 64 -14.06 -9.24 10.85
N HIS A 65 -13.88 -9.26 9.54
CA HIS A 65 -13.22 -10.36 8.84
C HIS A 65 -11.73 -10.13 8.58
N LEU A 66 -11.28 -8.88 8.61
CA LEU A 66 -9.86 -8.54 8.55
C LEU A 66 -9.50 -7.71 9.79
N ILE A 67 -8.53 -8.19 10.55
CA ILE A 67 -7.98 -7.54 11.74
C ILE A 67 -6.52 -7.22 11.45
N LEU A 68 -6.16 -5.94 11.52
CA LEU A 68 -4.78 -5.46 11.41
C LEU A 68 -4.31 -4.99 12.77
N ARG A 69 -3.06 -5.26 13.14
CA ARG A 69 -2.47 -4.79 14.39
C ARG A 69 -1.11 -4.16 14.19
N ASP A 70 -0.94 -3.05 14.88
CA ASP A 70 0.35 -2.49 15.26
C ASP A 70 0.54 -2.85 16.72
N ASP A 71 1.24 -3.98 16.95
CA ASP A 71 1.37 -4.58 18.27
C ASP A 71 2.20 -3.69 19.21
N ASP A 72 3.21 -2.99 18.67
CA ASP A 72 4.08 -2.07 19.42
C ASP A 72 3.31 -0.82 19.90
N ALA A 73 2.42 -0.28 19.07
CA ALA A 73 1.58 0.87 19.44
C ALA A 73 0.26 0.47 20.15
N GLU A 74 0.04 -0.82 20.39
CA GLU A 74 -1.21 -1.41 20.88
C GLU A 74 -2.45 -0.93 20.10
N ARG A 75 -2.38 -0.89 18.76
CA ARG A 75 -3.50 -0.48 17.91
C ARG A 75 -4.08 -1.66 17.15
N GLU A 76 -5.40 -1.73 17.08
CA GLU A 76 -6.10 -2.65 16.19
C GLU A 76 -7.04 -1.91 15.25
N THR A 77 -7.09 -2.37 14.00
CA THR A 77 -8.06 -1.93 13.01
C THR A 77 -8.89 -3.12 12.56
N TRP A 78 -10.21 -3.03 12.73
CA TRP A 78 -11.16 -4.09 12.44
C TRP A 78 -11.99 -3.73 11.21
N LEU A 79 -12.02 -4.60 10.20
CA LEU A 79 -12.63 -4.32 8.90
C LEU A 79 -13.67 -5.39 8.54
N GLY A 80 -14.94 -4.97 8.39
CA GLY A 80 -16.06 -5.87 8.08
C GLY A 80 -16.22 -6.16 6.58
N GLY A 81 -15.99 -5.17 5.70
CA GLY A 81 -16.22 -5.27 4.25
C GLY A 81 -15.26 -6.17 3.46
N CYS A 82 -14.35 -6.88 4.14
CA CYS A 82 -13.23 -7.60 3.53
C CYS A 82 -13.52 -9.09 3.22
N ASN A 83 -14.78 -9.51 3.29
CA ASN A 83 -15.20 -10.91 3.16
C ASN A 83 -16.43 -11.13 2.26
N CYS A 84 -16.59 -10.36 1.18
CA CYS A 84 -17.72 -10.61 0.28
C CYS A 84 -17.60 -12.01 -0.38
N GLY A 85 -18.38 -12.96 0.15
CA GLY A 85 -18.68 -14.25 -0.45
C GLY A 85 -19.39 -14.08 -1.79
N TYR A 86 -19.12 -15.00 -2.71
CA TYR A 86 -19.31 -14.96 -4.17
C TYR A 86 -18.23 -14.19 -4.94
N GLY A 87 -17.24 -14.93 -5.45
CA GLY A 87 -16.56 -14.58 -6.70
C GLY A 87 -15.46 -13.50 -6.71
N GLY A 88 -14.83 -13.16 -5.58
CA GLY A 88 -13.46 -12.61 -5.61
C GLY A 88 -13.22 -11.16 -5.17
N THR A 89 -14.23 -10.36 -4.82
CA THR A 89 -14.04 -8.94 -4.44
C THR A 89 -13.55 -8.74 -2.99
N GLY A 90 -14.01 -9.58 -2.05
CA GLY A 90 -13.56 -9.56 -0.65
C GLY A 90 -12.08 -9.90 -0.49
N PRO A 91 -11.62 -11.08 -0.96
CA PRO A 91 -10.21 -11.42 -0.96
C PRO A 91 -9.36 -10.36 -1.65
N SER A 92 -9.81 -9.82 -2.79
CA SER A 92 -9.09 -8.74 -3.47
C SER A 92 -8.88 -7.52 -2.58
N ALA A 93 -9.92 -7.03 -1.88
CA ALA A 93 -9.74 -5.91 -0.95
C ALA A 93 -8.77 -6.22 0.21
N THR A 94 -8.79 -7.44 0.74
CA THR A 94 -7.81 -7.86 1.76
C THR A 94 -6.38 -7.82 1.19
N LYS A 95 -6.16 -8.39 -0.01
CA LYS A 95 -4.85 -8.35 -0.68
C LYS A 95 -4.40 -6.90 -0.94
N GLU A 96 -5.32 -6.04 -1.32
CA GLU A 96 -5.09 -4.62 -1.55
C GLU A 96 -4.66 -3.88 -0.28
N ILE A 97 -5.40 -4.10 0.82
CA ILE A 97 -5.14 -3.47 2.12
C ILE A 97 -3.80 -3.91 2.71
N LEU A 98 -3.46 -5.20 2.60
CA LEU A 98 -2.16 -5.71 3.06
C LEU A 98 -0.99 -5.08 2.27
N GLN A 99 -1.16 -4.87 0.97
CA GLN A 99 -0.17 -4.17 0.13
C GLN A 99 -0.05 -2.69 0.49
N ILE A 100 -1.18 -2.00 0.73
CA ILE A 100 -1.20 -0.62 1.19
C ILE A 100 -0.44 -0.49 2.52
N ALA A 101 -0.62 -1.45 3.42
CA ALA A 101 0.04 -1.54 4.72
C ALA A 101 1.50 -2.05 4.66
N GLY A 102 2.07 -2.26 3.46
CA GLY A 102 3.47 -2.65 3.30
C GLY A 102 3.79 -4.12 3.61
N ILE A 103 2.79 -4.98 3.81
CA ILE A 103 3.02 -6.41 4.07
C ILE A 103 3.43 -7.10 2.78
N LYS A 104 4.59 -7.77 2.76
CA LYS A 104 5.11 -8.50 1.59
C LYS A 104 4.95 -10.00 1.78
N MET A 105 4.13 -10.63 0.96
CA MET A 105 3.86 -12.07 1.01
C MET A 105 3.23 -12.57 -0.29
N ASP A 106 3.11 -13.89 -0.45
CA ASP A 106 2.18 -14.45 -1.42
C ASP A 106 0.74 -14.20 -0.96
N TYR A 107 0.06 -13.29 -1.65
CA TYR A 107 -1.30 -12.90 -1.33
C TYR A 107 -2.35 -13.94 -1.78
N ASN A 108 -1.98 -14.97 -2.54
CA ASN A 108 -2.92 -16.00 -2.99
C ASN A 108 -3.50 -16.80 -1.83
N VAL A 109 -2.74 -16.94 -0.74
CA VAL A 109 -3.20 -17.57 0.50
C VAL A 109 -4.52 -16.98 1.02
N ILE A 110 -4.77 -15.68 0.80
CA ILE A 110 -6.00 -14.98 1.19
C ILE A 110 -7.24 -15.54 0.46
N SER A 111 -7.05 -16.11 -0.72
CA SER A 111 -8.11 -16.73 -1.51
C SER A 111 -8.19 -18.25 -1.34
N GLU A 112 -7.15 -18.86 -0.77
CA GLU A 112 -7.01 -20.32 -0.68
C GLU A 112 -7.34 -20.87 0.71
N GLU A 113 -7.09 -20.08 1.76
CA GLU A 113 -7.33 -20.47 3.16
C GLU A 113 -8.55 -19.74 3.74
N SER A 114 -9.37 -20.46 4.51
CA SER A 114 -10.51 -19.86 5.21
C SER A 114 -10.11 -19.03 6.43
N ILE A 115 -8.93 -19.30 6.99
CA ILE A 115 -8.36 -18.58 8.13
C ILE A 115 -6.89 -18.31 7.85
N VAL A 116 -6.49 -17.05 7.78
CA VAL A 116 -5.09 -16.66 7.64
C VAL A 116 -4.69 -15.83 8.86
N LYS A 117 -3.68 -16.28 9.59
CA LYS A 117 -3.10 -15.51 10.70
C LYS A 117 -1.60 -15.38 10.49
N ARG A 118 -1.07 -14.18 10.68
CA ARG A 118 0.36 -13.88 10.59
C ARG A 118 0.76 -12.93 11.71
N TYR A 119 1.92 -13.17 12.30
CA TYR A 119 2.45 -12.43 13.45
C TYR A 119 3.94 -12.14 13.22
N ASN A 120 4.49 -11.17 13.98
CA ASN A 120 5.89 -10.76 13.90
C ASN A 120 6.30 -10.38 12.46
N LEU A 121 5.39 -9.74 11.73
CA LEU A 121 5.63 -9.23 10.39
C LEU A 121 6.51 -7.99 10.46
N ILE A 122 7.37 -7.87 9.45
CA ILE A 122 8.13 -6.66 9.20
C ILE A 122 7.48 -6.00 7.98
N PRO A 123 6.69 -4.93 8.17
CA PRO A 123 6.15 -4.17 7.06
C PRO A 123 7.27 -3.41 6.32
N HIS A 124 7.16 -3.34 5.00
CA HIS A 124 8.13 -2.72 4.13
C HIS A 124 7.51 -1.56 3.35
N HIS A 125 7.94 -0.35 3.69
CA HIS A 125 7.45 0.90 3.09
C HIS A 125 8.48 1.52 2.17
N ASP A 126 9.13 0.73 1.33
CA ASP A 126 10.06 1.26 0.34
C ASP A 126 9.31 1.82 -0.88
N LEU A 127 9.84 2.89 -1.47
CA LEU A 127 9.47 3.44 -2.77
C LEU A 127 10.74 3.65 -3.59
N ASN A 128 10.98 2.74 -4.53
CA ASN A 128 12.13 2.77 -5.40
C ASN A 128 11.72 3.30 -6.77
N ILE A 129 12.51 4.23 -7.30
CA ILE A 129 12.17 4.98 -8.49
C ILE A 129 13.36 5.05 -9.44
N ILE A 130 13.13 4.77 -10.71
CA ILE A 130 14.02 5.19 -11.80
C ILE A 130 13.36 6.38 -12.49
N VAL A 131 14.02 7.53 -12.49
CA VAL A 131 13.51 8.71 -13.20
C VAL A 131 13.82 8.55 -14.69
N LEU A 132 12.78 8.61 -15.51
CA LEU A 132 12.84 8.32 -16.93
C LEU A 132 12.40 9.53 -17.74
N LYS A 133 13.24 9.97 -18.68
CA LYS A 133 12.90 11.00 -19.65
C LYS A 133 12.51 10.35 -20.99
N PRO A 134 11.28 10.58 -21.50
CA PRO A 134 10.92 10.12 -22.83
C PRO A 134 11.78 10.75 -23.93
N LEU A 135 12.24 9.93 -24.88
CA LEU A 135 13.01 10.38 -26.04
C LEU A 135 12.17 10.49 -27.32
N ASP A 136 10.98 9.89 -27.34
CA ASP A 136 10.06 9.96 -28.46
C ASP A 136 8.62 10.25 -28.00
N ARG A 137 7.77 10.69 -28.95
CA ARG A 137 6.37 11.06 -28.68
C ARG A 137 5.50 9.87 -28.26
N MET A 138 5.89 8.66 -28.61
CA MET A 138 5.18 7.43 -28.25
C MET A 138 5.72 6.80 -26.95
N HIS A 139 6.72 7.42 -26.32
CA HIS A 139 7.33 7.03 -25.05
C HIS A 139 7.96 5.62 -25.04
N TYR A 140 8.34 5.09 -26.21
CA TYR A 140 8.97 3.76 -26.30
C TYR A 140 10.44 3.79 -25.85
N ARG A 141 11.15 4.85 -26.22
CA ARG A 141 12.54 5.10 -25.81
C ARG A 141 12.54 6.05 -24.62
N LYS A 142 13.31 5.68 -23.61
CA LYS A 142 13.47 6.44 -22.38
C LYS A 142 14.96 6.55 -22.05
N GLU A 143 15.36 7.72 -21.58
CA GLU A 143 16.67 7.99 -20.98
C GLU A 143 16.52 7.83 -19.47
N GLU A 144 17.34 6.99 -18.86
CA GLU A 144 17.45 6.85 -17.41
C GLU A 144 18.26 8.02 -16.86
N ARG A 145 17.77 8.64 -15.78
CA ARG A 145 18.34 9.89 -15.26
C ARG A 145 18.85 9.74 -13.84
N LEU A 146 18.02 9.17 -12.98
CA LEU A 146 18.28 9.02 -11.56
C LEU A 146 17.76 7.67 -11.09
N VAL A 147 18.48 7.05 -10.16
CA VAL A 147 17.98 5.98 -9.29
C VAL A 147 17.73 6.58 -7.92
N VAL A 148 16.52 6.39 -7.40
CA VAL A 148 16.08 6.93 -6.12
C VAL A 148 15.56 5.78 -5.27
N ARG A 149 16.02 5.70 -4.03
CA ARG A 149 15.51 4.79 -3.00
C ARG A 149 15.00 5.62 -1.83
N LEU A 150 13.72 5.44 -1.51
CA LEU A 150 13.07 6.09 -0.38
C LEU A 150 12.59 4.99 0.57
N GLN A 151 12.99 5.05 1.84
CA GLN A 151 12.51 4.13 2.88
C GLN A 151 11.79 4.93 3.97
N PHE A 152 10.54 4.55 4.23
CA PHE A 152 9.67 5.22 5.19
C PHE A 152 9.44 4.34 6.43
N GLU A 153 9.13 4.97 7.56
CA GLU A 153 8.78 4.25 8.78
C GLU A 153 7.32 3.81 8.75
N GLU A 154 6.44 4.62 8.15
CA GLU A 154 5.02 4.32 8.04
C GLU A 154 4.50 4.31 6.60
N ALA A 155 3.49 3.47 6.35
CA ALA A 155 2.85 3.36 5.05
C ALA A 155 2.30 4.71 4.56
N HIS A 156 1.71 5.52 5.44
CA HIS A 156 1.09 6.78 5.06
C HIS A 156 2.09 7.77 4.45
N GLU A 157 3.33 7.80 4.95
CA GLU A 157 4.40 8.66 4.44
C GLU A 157 4.81 8.26 3.02
N LYS A 158 4.95 6.95 2.78
CA LYS A 158 5.19 6.39 1.45
C LYS A 158 4.10 6.83 0.46
N TRP A 159 2.83 6.71 0.84
CA TRP A 159 1.71 7.02 -0.03
C TRP A 159 1.59 8.50 -0.37
N GLU A 160 1.74 9.37 0.63
CA GLU A 160 1.72 10.81 0.40
C GLU A 160 2.92 11.25 -0.44
N THR A 161 4.11 10.70 -0.19
CA THR A 161 5.29 10.97 -1.03
C THR A 161 5.07 10.55 -2.47
N LYS A 162 4.51 9.35 -2.72
CA LYS A 162 4.20 8.88 -4.07
C LYS A 162 3.26 9.84 -4.80
N LYS A 163 2.15 10.25 -4.16
CA LYS A 163 1.19 11.22 -4.72
C LYS A 163 1.85 12.57 -5.04
N MET A 164 2.76 13.04 -4.20
CA MET A 164 3.48 14.29 -4.45
C MET A 164 4.44 14.17 -5.64
N LEU A 165 5.10 13.02 -5.80
CA LEU A 165 6.01 12.75 -6.92
C LEU A 165 5.27 12.55 -8.25
N GLU A 166 4.00 12.14 -8.23
CA GLU A 166 3.15 12.04 -9.43
C GLU A 166 2.96 13.39 -10.15
N VAL A 167 3.20 14.51 -9.47
CA VAL A 167 3.23 15.84 -10.12
C VAL A 167 4.30 15.91 -11.21
N LEU A 168 5.42 15.20 -11.04
CA LEU A 168 6.52 15.19 -12.02
C LEU A 168 6.20 14.34 -13.25
N GLY A 169 5.32 13.36 -13.13
CA GLY A 169 5.04 12.40 -14.19
C GLY A 169 4.30 11.16 -13.73
N ASN A 170 4.26 10.16 -14.60
CA ASN A 170 3.49 8.95 -14.36
C ASN A 170 4.36 7.83 -13.79
N PHE A 171 3.89 7.18 -12.73
CA PHE A 171 4.50 5.96 -12.20
C PHE A 171 4.13 4.74 -13.04
N GLN A 172 5.13 3.91 -13.32
CA GLN A 172 4.99 2.63 -14.01
C GLN A 172 5.79 1.56 -13.25
N PRO A 173 5.20 0.48 -12.74
CA PRO A 173 5.93 -0.60 -12.10
C PRO A 173 7.00 -1.20 -13.01
N LEU A 174 8.16 -1.55 -12.45
CA LEU A 174 9.30 -2.08 -13.22
C LEU A 174 9.26 -3.59 -13.48
N ARG A 175 8.19 -4.27 -13.09
CA ARG A 175 8.07 -5.74 -13.17
C ARG A 175 7.45 -6.31 -14.45
N GLY A 176 7.32 -5.51 -15.52
CA GLY A 176 6.86 -6.00 -16.83
C GLY A 176 8.00 -6.60 -17.67
N GLU A 177 7.68 -7.39 -18.70
CA GLU A 177 8.69 -8.07 -19.57
C GLU A 177 9.75 -7.10 -20.13
N SER A 178 9.38 -5.84 -20.40
CA SER A 178 10.27 -4.82 -20.94
C SER A 178 11.03 -3.99 -19.90
N THR A 179 10.69 -4.09 -18.61
CA THR A 179 11.29 -3.29 -17.53
C THR A 179 11.96 -4.14 -16.44
N SER A 180 11.77 -5.45 -16.45
CA SER A 180 12.35 -6.39 -15.48
C SER A 180 13.88 -6.33 -15.42
N ILE A 181 14.54 -6.00 -16.53
CA ILE A 181 15.99 -5.75 -16.59
C ILE A 181 16.37 -4.58 -15.69
N LEU A 182 15.59 -3.49 -15.68
CA LEU A 182 15.88 -2.31 -14.86
C LEU A 182 15.70 -2.62 -13.37
N GLU A 183 14.66 -3.37 -13.02
CA GLU A 183 14.44 -3.84 -11.65
C GLU A 183 15.61 -4.73 -11.18
N ALA A 184 16.03 -5.69 -12.00
CA ALA A 184 17.18 -6.55 -11.72
C ALA A 184 18.52 -5.79 -11.70
N THR A 185 18.66 -4.70 -12.46
CA THR A 185 19.89 -3.91 -12.52
C THR A 185 20.04 -3.02 -11.30
N TYR A 186 18.97 -2.37 -10.86
CA TYR A 186 19.05 -1.33 -9.83
C TYR A 186 18.46 -1.72 -8.47
N PHE A 187 17.59 -2.74 -8.39
CA PHE A 187 16.86 -3.08 -7.17
C PHE A 187 16.89 -4.58 -6.80
N ALA A 188 17.90 -5.32 -7.27
CA ALA A 188 18.03 -6.76 -6.99
C ALA A 188 18.23 -7.14 -5.51
N GLU A 189 18.66 -6.20 -4.66
CA GLU A 189 19.12 -6.48 -3.30
C GLU A 189 18.04 -6.32 -2.21
N LEU A 190 16.75 -6.30 -2.58
CA LEU A 190 15.68 -6.18 -1.58
C LEU A 190 15.58 -7.46 -0.72
N PRO A 191 15.35 -7.34 0.61
CA PRO A 191 15.25 -8.50 1.50
C PRO A 191 13.91 -9.24 1.40
N TYR A 192 13.04 -8.87 0.45
CA TYR A 192 11.72 -9.41 0.23
C TYR A 192 11.38 -9.43 -1.26
N SER A 193 10.41 -10.25 -1.64
CA SER A 193 9.93 -10.35 -3.03
C SER A 193 8.92 -9.25 -3.36
N THR A 194 9.02 -8.68 -4.56
CA THR A 194 8.06 -7.73 -5.16
C THR A 194 7.14 -8.39 -6.19
N GLU A 195 7.29 -9.70 -6.44
CA GLU A 195 6.67 -10.41 -7.57
C GLU A 195 5.13 -10.41 -7.53
N HIS A 196 4.55 -10.46 -6.32
CA HIS A 196 3.11 -10.59 -6.11
C HIS A 196 2.40 -9.24 -5.91
N GLU A 197 3.13 -8.13 -5.96
CA GLU A 197 2.52 -6.80 -5.82
C GLU A 197 1.55 -6.54 -6.99
N TRP A 198 0.61 -5.62 -6.81
CA TRP A 198 -0.25 -5.10 -7.88
C TRP A 198 0.30 -3.78 -8.39
N HIS A 199 -0.19 -3.35 -9.56
CA HIS A 199 0.45 -2.29 -10.33
C HIS A 199 0.42 -0.96 -9.55
N GLU A 200 -0.70 -0.65 -8.90
CA GLU A 200 -0.85 0.56 -8.08
C GLU A 200 0.04 0.55 -6.83
N TYR A 201 0.38 -0.65 -6.32
CA TYR A 201 1.06 -0.87 -5.04
C TYR A 201 2.55 -1.21 -5.16
N ALA A 202 3.09 -1.15 -6.37
CA ALA A 202 4.45 -1.55 -6.65
C ALA A 202 5.50 -0.76 -5.84
N THR A 203 6.50 -1.46 -5.33
CA THR A 203 7.67 -0.89 -4.65
C THR A 203 8.65 -0.31 -5.65
N ASN A 204 8.94 -1.05 -6.73
CA ASN A 204 9.90 -0.66 -7.77
C ASN A 204 9.17 -0.05 -8.97
N ASN A 205 9.46 1.22 -9.27
CA ASN A 205 8.74 2.00 -10.27
C ASN A 205 9.69 2.79 -11.18
N GLY A 206 9.28 3.03 -12.41
CA GLY A 206 9.77 4.10 -13.26
C GLY A 206 8.87 5.33 -13.12
N LEU A 207 9.46 6.49 -12.89
CA LEU A 207 8.76 7.78 -12.94
C LEU A 207 9.02 8.43 -14.30
N VAL A 208 8.06 8.32 -15.20
CA VAL A 208 8.17 8.87 -16.55
C VAL A 208 7.80 10.34 -16.54
N LEU A 209 8.80 11.21 -16.72
CA LEU A 209 8.65 12.66 -16.63
C LEU A 209 7.65 13.20 -17.66
N SER A 210 6.73 14.04 -17.18
CA SER A 210 5.83 14.79 -18.03
C SER A 210 6.55 15.96 -18.71
N LYS A 211 6.01 16.44 -19.85
CA LYS A 211 6.67 17.44 -20.72
C LYS A 211 7.26 18.65 -19.98
N PRO A 212 6.59 19.27 -18.99
CA PRO A 212 7.14 20.43 -18.29
C PRO A 212 8.46 20.15 -17.54
N PHE A 213 8.69 18.90 -17.11
CA PHE A 213 9.84 18.52 -16.27
C PHE A 213 10.96 17.84 -17.07
N GLN A 214 10.73 17.47 -18.33
CA GLN A 214 11.74 16.80 -19.18
C GLN A 214 12.98 17.65 -19.48
N GLY A 215 12.88 18.98 -19.33
CA GLY A 215 13.99 19.91 -19.52
C GLY A 215 14.82 20.18 -18.27
N LEU A 216 14.42 19.65 -17.10
CA LEU A 216 15.14 19.88 -15.85
C LEU A 216 16.46 19.10 -15.81
N GLY A 217 17.49 19.73 -15.23
CA GLY A 217 18.75 19.08 -14.91
C GLY A 217 18.61 18.09 -13.75
N ASN A 218 19.54 17.14 -13.64
CA ASN A 218 19.56 16.16 -12.55
C ASN A 218 19.60 16.83 -11.18
N ASP A 219 20.44 17.85 -10.99
CA ASP A 219 20.51 18.63 -9.74
C ASP A 219 19.15 19.17 -9.28
N THR A 220 18.35 19.69 -10.22
CA THR A 220 17.03 20.24 -9.92
C THR A 220 16.03 19.12 -9.61
N LEU A 221 16.08 18.02 -10.35
CA LEU A 221 15.24 16.85 -10.08
C LEU A 221 15.55 16.24 -8.71
N THR A 222 16.83 16.06 -8.38
CA THR A 222 17.32 15.63 -7.08
C THR A 222 16.80 16.55 -5.98
N SER A 223 16.97 17.86 -6.13
CA SER A 223 16.49 18.85 -5.16
C SER A 223 14.98 18.78 -4.95
N ILE A 224 14.18 18.57 -6.00
CA ILE A 224 12.73 18.43 -5.87
C ILE A 224 12.38 17.16 -5.11
N ILE A 225 13.00 16.03 -5.44
CA ILE A 225 12.75 14.72 -4.83
C ILE A 225 13.14 14.75 -3.35
N GLU A 226 14.31 15.31 -3.02
CA GLU A 226 14.76 15.54 -1.64
C GLU A 226 13.75 16.41 -0.87
N ASN A 227 13.33 17.54 -1.42
CA ASN A 227 12.37 18.43 -0.77
C ASN A 227 11.00 17.77 -0.54
N ILE A 228 10.58 16.85 -1.41
CA ILE A 228 9.35 16.06 -1.19
C ILE A 228 9.60 15.02 -0.10
N GLY A 229 10.70 14.27 -0.20
CA GLY A 229 11.06 13.21 0.74
C GLY A 229 11.22 13.72 2.16
N TYR A 230 11.98 14.80 2.38
CA TYR A 230 12.27 15.38 3.70
C TYR A 230 11.07 16.02 4.40
N LYS A 231 9.90 16.09 3.75
CA LYS A 231 8.64 16.38 4.47
C LYS A 231 8.22 15.25 5.39
N PHE A 232 8.78 14.07 5.17
CA PHE A 232 8.57 12.84 5.92
C PHE A 232 9.93 12.38 6.47
N ASN A 233 9.95 11.53 7.50
CA ASN A 233 11.18 11.04 8.14
C ASN A 233 11.86 9.96 7.29
N VAL A 234 12.15 10.27 6.02
CA VAL A 234 12.58 9.30 5.00
C VAL A 234 14.09 9.08 5.04
N ARG A 235 14.51 7.84 4.83
CA ARG A 235 15.90 7.53 4.42
C ARG A 235 15.98 7.55 2.90
N LEU A 236 16.84 8.42 2.37
CA LEU A 236 16.92 8.72 0.95
C LEU A 236 18.33 8.45 0.40
N ASP A 237 18.39 7.72 -0.71
CA ASP A 237 19.58 7.52 -1.54
C ASP A 237 19.24 7.87 -2.99
N ILE A 238 20.01 8.79 -3.59
CA ILE A 238 19.85 9.21 -4.99
C ILE A 238 21.19 9.05 -5.70
N LYS A 239 21.15 8.41 -6.88
CA LYS A 239 22.32 8.20 -7.75
C LYS A 239 21.99 8.68 -9.15
N GLU A 240 22.90 9.44 -9.74
CA GLU A 240 22.80 9.79 -11.16
C GLU A 240 23.23 8.62 -12.07
N LEU A 241 22.63 8.57 -13.26
CA LEU A 241 22.90 7.57 -14.30
C LEU A 241 23.46 8.23 -15.58
#